data_AF-A0A523VP03-F1
#
_entry.id   AF-A0A523VP03-F1
#
_cell.length_a   1.000
_cell.length_b   1.000
_cell.length_c   1.000
_cell.angle_alpha   90.00
_cell.angle_beta   90.00
_cell.angle_gamma   90.00
#
_symmetry.space_group_name_H-M   'P 1'
#
loop_
_entity.id
_entity.type
_entity.pdbx_description
1 polymer ?
#
loop_
_entity_poly.entity_id
_entity_poly.type
_entity_poly.pdbx_seq_one_letter_code
_entity_poly.pdbx_strand_id
1 'polypeptide(L)' 'MHKRIDNALEMLKDGKWHSIREISQKSKLHECKIELLTNFLSAFSFLELNRQQKKARLSKAFTEFLKKI' A
#
# COMPACT_ATOMS: atom_id res chain seq x y z
N MET A 1 5.12 12.80 14.45
CA MET A 1 3.73 12.38 14.20
C MET A 1 3.49 11.77 12.80
N HIS A 2 4.52 11.46 11.99
CA HIS A 2 4.36 10.95 10.60
C HIS A 2 4.45 9.41 10.41
N LYS A 3 4.99 8.66 11.38
CA LYS A 3 5.42 7.24 11.22
C LYS A 3 4.37 6.21 10.76
N ARG A 4 3.06 6.52 10.81
CA ARG A 4 2.01 5.52 10.54
C ARG A 4 1.81 5.26 9.04
N ILE A 5 1.91 6.30 8.22
CA ILE A 5 1.82 6.17 6.76
C ILE A 5 3.11 5.54 6.22
N ASP A 6 4.27 5.95 6.77
CA ASP A 6 5.56 5.33 6.42
C ASP A 6 5.54 3.82 6.67
N ASN A 7 5.00 3.37 7.82
CA ASN A 7 4.85 1.94 8.11
C ASN A 7 3.94 1.21 7.11
N ALA A 8 2.87 1.85 6.64
CA ALA A 8 1.99 1.26 5.63
C ALA A 8 2.70 1.14 4.28
N LEU A 9 3.48 2.15 3.90
CA LEU A 9 4.27 2.15 2.67
C LEU A 9 5.43 1.14 2.73
N GLU A 10 6.10 1.00 3.87
CA GLU A 10 7.13 -0.02 4.08
C GLU A 10 6.62 -1.44 3.87
N MET A 11 5.39 -1.74 4.29
CA MET A 11 4.81 -3.06 4.01
C MET A 11 4.68 -3.33 2.52
N LEU A 12 4.31 -2.32 1.74
CA LEU A 12 4.07 -2.47 0.30
C LEU A 12 5.37 -2.52 -0.51
N LYS A 13 6.50 -2.04 0.05
CA LYS A 13 7.82 -2.01 -0.62
C LYS A 13 8.33 -3.38 -1.06
N ASP A 14 7.88 -4.46 -0.43
CA ASP A 14 8.29 -5.81 -0.82
C ASP A 14 7.70 -6.27 -2.17
N GLY A 15 6.79 -5.48 -2.77
CA GLY A 15 6.14 -5.77 -4.05
C GLY A 15 5.14 -6.92 -3.98
N LYS A 16 4.82 -7.44 -2.79
CA LYS A 16 3.89 -8.54 -2.57
C LYS A 16 2.48 -8.02 -2.34
N TRP A 17 1.51 -8.92 -2.46
CA TRP A 17 0.13 -8.65 -2.13
C TRP A 17 -0.07 -8.68 -0.62
N HIS A 18 -0.55 -7.56 -0.07
CA HIS A 18 -0.92 -7.44 1.34
C HIS A 18 -2.41 -7.13 1.45
N SER A 19 -3.09 -7.71 2.42
CA SER A 19 -4.48 -7.34 2.69
C SER A 19 -4.57 -5.97 3.36
N ILE A 20 -5.64 -5.22 3.06
CA ILE A 20 -5.93 -3.93 3.70
C ILE A 20 -5.97 -4.07 5.23
N ARG A 21 -6.47 -5.21 5.72
CA ARG A 21 -6.54 -5.53 7.16
C ARG A 21 -5.16 -5.70 7.79
N GLU A 22 -4.24 -6.40 7.14
CA GLU A 22 -2.85 -6.54 7.63
C GLU A 22 -2.13 -5.19 7.69
N ILE A 23 -2.28 -4.37 6.66
CA ILE A 23 -1.69 -3.03 6.59
C ILE A 23 -2.25 -2.15 7.72
N SER A 24 -3.57 -2.18 7.92
CA SER A 24 -4.29 -1.48 8.99
C SER A 24 -3.75 -1.85 10.38
N GLN A 25 -3.62 -3.15 10.66
CA GLN A 25 -3.13 -3.65 11.96
C GLN A 25 -1.68 -3.20 12.24
N LYS A 26 -0.77 -3.30 11.27
CA LYS A 26 0.64 -2.96 11.47
C LYS A 26 0.89 -1.45 11.54
N SER A 27 0.16 -0.68 10.74
CA SER A 27 0.26 0.79 10.73
C SER A 27 -0.54 1.46 11.87
N LYS A 28 -1.40 0.71 12.56
CA LYS A 28 -2.37 1.23 13.55
C LYS A 28 -3.23 2.35 12.95
N LEU A 29 -3.60 2.20 11.68
CA LEU A 29 -4.50 3.08 10.95
C LEU A 29 -5.83 2.35 10.72
N HIS A 30 -6.93 3.09 10.74
CA HIS A 30 -8.23 2.52 10.42
C HIS A 30 -8.26 2.02 8.97
N GLU A 31 -8.96 0.92 8.71
CA GLU A 31 -9.05 0.31 7.37
C GLU A 31 -9.51 1.33 6.32
N CYS A 32 -10.52 2.16 6.64
CA CYS A 32 -10.97 3.23 5.73
C CYS A 32 -9.86 4.22 5.33
N LYS A 33 -8.91 4.53 6.23
CA LYS A 33 -7.76 5.39 5.88
C LYS A 33 -6.81 4.67 4.93
N ILE A 34 -6.60 3.37 5.14
CA ILE A 34 -5.78 2.54 4.24
C ILE A 34 -6.46 2.39 2.88
N GLU A 35 -7.78 2.18 2.83
CA GLU A 35 -8.54 2.17 1.57
C GLU A 35 -8.43 3.50 0.83
N LEU A 36 -8.55 4.63 1.53
CA LEU A 36 -8.39 5.95 0.93
C LEU A 36 -6.97 6.16 0.38
N LEU A 37 -5.94 5.82 1.18
CA LEU A 37 -4.54 5.90 0.78
C LEU A 37 -4.25 5.02 -0.44
N THR A 38 -4.72 3.77 -0.41
CA THR A 38 -4.46 2.81 -1.48
C THR A 38 -5.21 3.16 -2.75
N ASN A 39 -6.45 3.64 -2.67
CA ASN A 39 -7.19 4.20 -3.80
C ASN A 39 -6.48 5.42 -4.41
N PHE A 40 -6.01 6.35 -3.56
CA PHE A 40 -5.27 7.53 -4.02
C PHE A 40 -4.01 7.11 -4.79
N LEU A 41 -3.17 6.26 -4.21
CA LEU A 41 -1.93 5.80 -4.86
C LEU A 41 -2.20 4.96 -6.12
N SER A 42 -3.29 4.21 -6.15
CA SER A 42 -3.71 3.44 -7.33
C SER A 42 -4.16 4.36 -8.47
N ALA A 43 -4.76 5.51 -8.17
CA ALA A 43 -5.11 6.52 -9.19
C ALA A 43 -3.88 7.06 -9.94
N PHE A 44 -2.71 7.08 -9.30
CA PHE A 44 -1.42 7.43 -9.92
C PHE A 44 -0.67 6.22 -10.50
N SER A 45 -1.31 5.04 -10.59
CA SER A 45 -0.70 3.79 -11.04
C SER A 45 0.50 3.32 -10.18
N PHE A 46 0.63 3.82 -8.95
CA PHE A 46 1.67 3.37 -8.01
C PHE A 46 1.30 2.06 -7.31
N LEU A 47 0.01 1.80 -7.14
CA LEU A 47 -0.51 0.56 -6.56
C LEU A 47 -1.45 -0.16 -7.51
N GLU A 48 -1.40 -1.49 -7.43
CA GLU A 48 -2.43 -2.37 -7.96
C GLU A 48 -3.35 -2.82 -6.82
N LEU A 49 -4.66 -2.72 -7.04
CA LEU A 49 -5.67 -3.11 -6.06
C LEU A 49 -6.45 -4.32 -6.55
N ASN A 50 -6.53 -5.34 -5.71
CA ASN A 50 -7.47 -6.44 -5.86
C ASN A 50 -8.68 -6.16 -4.97
N ARG A 51 -9.74 -5.60 -5.58
CA ARG A 51 -10.98 -5.25 -4.88
C ARG A 51 -11.75 -6.48 -4.36
N GLN A 52 -11.68 -7.62 -5.07
CA GLN A 52 -12.36 -8.85 -4.65
C GLN A 52 -11.75 -9.42 -3.37
N GLN A 53 -10.41 -9.40 -3.26
CA GLN A 53 -9.69 -9.93 -2.10
C GLN A 53 -9.33 -8.88 -1.06
N LYS A 54 -9.67 -7.60 -1.28
CA LYS A 54 -9.22 -6.44 -0.49
C LYS A 54 -7.71 -6.48 -0.24
N LYS A 55 -6.94 -6.57 -1.33
CA LYS A 55 -5.46 -6.56 -1.29
C LYS A 55 -4.88 -5.43 -2.11
N ALA A 56 -3.73 -4.95 -1.69
CA ALA A 56 -2.94 -3.96 -2.39
C ALA A 56 -1.50 -4.48 -2.59
N ARG A 57 -0.88 -4.12 -3.70
CA ARG A 57 0.56 -4.27 -3.93
C ARG A 57 1.10 -3.05 -4.66
N LEU A 58 2.41 -2.80 -4.56
CA LEU A 58 3.05 -1.86 -5.48
C LEU A 58 2.89 -2.36 -6.93
N SER A 59 2.65 -1.42 -7.83
CA SER A 59 2.72 -1.72 -9.25
C SER A 59 4.15 -2.14 -9.61
N LYS A 60 4.29 -3.01 -10.60
CA LYS A 60 5.62 -3.44 -11.06
C LYS A 60 6.50 -2.25 -11.44
N ALA A 61 5.93 -1.27 -12.15
CA ALA A 61 6.64 -0.06 -12.57
C ALA A 61 7.20 0.72 -11.37
N PHE A 62 6.39 0.93 -10.33
CA PHE A 62 6.83 1.66 -9.15
C PHE A 62 7.79 0.86 -8.27
N THR A 63 7.62 -0.46 -8.22
CA THR A 63 8.58 -1.36 -7.54
C THR A 63 9.97 -1.28 -8.19
N GLU A 64 10.03 -1.30 -9.53
CA GLU A 64 11.29 -1.16 -10.26
C GLU A 64 11.90 0.25 -10.13
N PHE A 65 11.07 1.28 -10.06
CA PHE A 65 11.52 2.65 -9.77
C PHE A 65 12.18 2.74 -8.39
N LEU A 66 11.55 2.19 -7.35
CA LEU A 66 12.10 2.20 -5.99
C LEU A 66 13.41 1.42 -5.83
N LYS A 67 13.67 0.41 -6.67
CA LYS A 67 14.96 -0.32 -6.65
C LYS A 67 16.12 0.48 -7.23
N LYS A 68 15.83 1.55 -7.99
CA LYS A 68 16.85 2.38 -8.67
C LYS A 68 17.28 3.60 -7.86
N ILE A 69 16.75 3.78 -6.65
CA ILE A 69 16.94 4.95 -5.77
C ILE A 69 17.48 4.44 -4.44
#